data_AF-A0A6M4MD62-F1
#
_entry.id   AF-A0A6M4MD62-F1
#
_cell.length_a   1.000
_cell.length_b   1.000
_cell.length_c   1.000
_cell.angle_alpha   90.00
_cell.angle_beta   90.00
_cell.angle_gamma   90.00
#
_symmetry.space_group_name_H-M   'P 1'
#
loop_
_entity.id
_entity.type
_entity.pdbx_description
1 polymer ?
#
loop_
_entity_poly.entity_id
_entity_poly.type
_entity_poly.pdbx_seq_one_letter_code
_entity_poly.pdbx_strand_id
1 'polypeptide(L)'
;MSNMYRQLIHQLPASRLSVDVLLALRLILDPGEEVKLQKEIQALATSPELLKQRLRPEWEAFVSKALVQYARSHSGVSSDVLFDDLLNKIEQIQNNDLEYQAMLEQVNNVKLLQANEIVQPDTVEAPWRQQVMALLLPVTTLDKSVEG
;
A
#
# COMPACT_ATOMS: atom_id res chain seq x y z
N MET A 1 14.64 -17.13 0.52
CA MET A 1 14.42 -15.83 1.20
C MET A 1 15.18 -15.86 2.53
N SER A 2 16.15 -14.96 2.73
CA SER A 2 16.96 -14.92 3.97
C SER A 2 16.08 -14.60 5.19
N ASN A 3 16.54 -14.94 6.39
CA ASN A 3 15.78 -14.72 7.62
C ASN A 3 15.47 -13.22 7.84
N MET A 4 16.44 -12.36 7.51
CA MET A 4 16.32 -10.90 7.57
C MET A 4 15.16 -10.36 6.73
N TYR A 5 15.03 -10.75 5.46
CA TYR A 5 13.93 -10.28 4.61
C TYR A 5 12.56 -10.80 5.08
N ARG A 6 12.48 -12.00 5.66
CA ARG A 6 11.22 -12.49 6.26
C ARG A 6 10.82 -11.68 7.48
N GLN A 7 11.78 -11.35 8.34
CA GLN A 7 11.55 -10.50 9.51
C GLN A 7 11.10 -9.11 9.09
N LEU A 8 11.72 -8.55 8.04
CA LEU A 8 11.34 -7.23 7.53
C LEU A 8 9.88 -7.17 7.06
N ILE A 9 9.38 -8.19 6.36
CA ILE A 9 7.97 -8.26 5.93
C ILE A 9 7.01 -8.08 7.12
N HIS A 10 7.35 -8.65 8.28
CA HIS A 10 6.54 -8.54 9.50
C HIS A 10 6.72 -7.22 10.26
N GLN A 11 7.78 -6.47 9.97
CA GLN A 11 8.06 -5.18 10.60
C GLN A 11 7.42 -4.00 9.85
N LEU A 12 7.04 -4.19 8.59
CA LEU A 12 6.37 -3.16 7.79
C LEU A 12 4.97 -2.88 8.35
N PRO A 13 4.67 -1.63 8.77
CA PRO A 13 3.38 -1.28 9.37
C PRO A 13 2.30 -1.03 8.29
N ALA A 14 2.10 -1.97 7.35
CA ALA A 14 1.14 -1.82 6.25
C ALA A 14 -0.31 -1.60 6.73
N SER A 15 -0.66 -2.11 7.91
CA SER A 15 -1.98 -1.90 8.52
C SER A 15 -2.27 -0.45 8.92
N ARG A 16 -1.23 0.40 9.03
CA ARG A 16 -1.37 1.85 9.30
C ARG A 16 -1.63 2.67 8.05
N LEU A 17 -1.54 2.05 6.87
CA LEU A 17 -1.83 2.72 5.62
C LEU A 17 -3.35 2.87 5.46
N SER A 18 -3.77 4.03 4.98
CA SER A 18 -5.11 4.25 4.48
C SER A 18 -5.32 3.46 3.19
N VAL A 19 -6.58 3.14 2.89
CA VAL A 19 -6.94 2.22 1.80
C VAL A 19 -6.54 2.79 0.43
N ASP A 20 -6.59 4.10 0.25
CA ASP A 20 -6.12 4.81 -0.94
C ASP A 20 -4.61 4.63 -1.17
N VAL A 21 -3.81 4.76 -0.12
CA VAL A 21 -2.35 4.54 -0.19
C VAL A 21 -2.03 3.07 -0.46
N LEU A 22 -2.75 2.14 0.17
CA LEU A 22 -2.64 0.71 -0.12
C LEU A 22 -2.96 0.40 -1.58
N LEU A 23 -4.02 1.00 -2.12
CA LEU A 23 -4.44 0.82 -3.51
C LEU A 23 -3.37 1.34 -4.49
N ALA A 24 -2.83 2.54 -4.25
CA ALA A 24 -1.76 3.09 -5.07
C ALA A 24 -0.52 2.19 -5.06
N LEU A 25 -0.10 1.72 -3.88
CA LEU A 25 1.02 0.79 -3.75
C LEU A 25 0.76 -0.56 -4.44
N ARG A 26 -0.48 -1.06 -4.43
CA ARG A 26 -0.87 -2.29 -5.12
C ARG A 26 -0.64 -2.17 -6.63
N LEU A 27 -1.02 -1.04 -7.23
CA LEU A 27 -0.82 -0.78 -8.66
C LEU A 27 0.67 -0.61 -9.02
N ILE A 28 1.43 0.11 -8.18
CA ILE A 28 2.86 0.35 -8.42
C ILE A 28 3.68 -0.94 -8.34
N LEU A 29 3.37 -1.78 -7.35
CA LEU A 29 4.16 -2.96 -7.02
C LEU A 29 3.68 -4.24 -7.74
N ASP A 30 2.54 -4.20 -8.44
CA ASP A 30 2.01 -5.33 -9.23
C ASP A 30 1.62 -4.90 -10.66
N PRO A 31 2.59 -4.41 -11.46
CA PRO A 31 2.30 -3.97 -12.83
C PRO A 31 1.84 -5.18 -13.66
N GLY A 32 0.57 -5.18 -14.08
CA GLY A 32 -0.04 -6.22 -14.93
C GLY A 32 -1.26 -6.92 -14.33
N GLU A 33 -1.51 -6.79 -13.03
CA GLU A 33 -2.68 -7.36 -12.36
C GLU A 33 -3.83 -6.35 -12.18
N GLU A 34 -3.76 -5.22 -12.86
CA GLU A 34 -4.77 -4.15 -12.79
C GLU A 34 -6.18 -4.65 -13.12
N VAL A 35 -6.34 -5.44 -14.18
CA VAL A 35 -7.64 -6.00 -14.57
C VAL A 35 -8.23 -6.87 -13.45
N LYS A 36 -7.39 -7.60 -12.72
CA LYS A 36 -7.84 -8.40 -11.59
C LYS A 36 -8.24 -7.51 -10.42
N LEU A 37 -7.44 -6.48 -10.11
CA LEU A 37 -7.73 -5.52 -9.05
C LEU A 37 -9.03 -4.75 -9.32
N GLN A 38 -9.26 -4.32 -10.55
CA GLN A 38 -10.51 -3.68 -10.98
C GLN A 38 -11.70 -4.61 -10.75
N LYS A 39 -11.60 -5.91 -11.08
CA LYS A 39 -12.68 -6.89 -10.82
C LYS A 39 -12.92 -7.09 -9.33
N GLU A 40 -11.86 -7.14 -8.52
CA GLU A 40 -11.98 -7.25 -7.06
C GLU A 40 -12.70 -6.03 -6.47
N ILE A 41 -12.41 -4.83 -6.96
CA ILE A 41 -13.05 -3.58 -6.53
C ILE A 41 -14.50 -3.48 -7.02
N GLN A 42 -14.79 -3.88 -8.26
CA GLN A 42 -16.16 -3.92 -8.78
C GLN A 42 -17.07 -4.84 -7.96
N ALA A 43 -16.54 -5.95 -7.43
CA ALA A 43 -17.29 -6.86 -6.57
C ALA A 43 -17.75 -6.19 -5.25
N LEU A 44 -17.14 -5.07 -4.84
CA LEU A 44 -17.56 -4.32 -3.65
C LEU A 44 -18.92 -3.65 -3.82
N ALA A 45 -19.37 -3.42 -5.06
CA ALA A 45 -20.70 -2.87 -5.32
C ALA A 45 -21.82 -3.81 -4.82
N THR A 46 -21.60 -5.12 -4.85
CA THR A 46 -22.55 -6.13 -4.38
C THR A 46 -22.22 -6.64 -2.97
N SER A 47 -20.95 -6.59 -2.58
CA SER A 47 -20.44 -7.18 -1.33
C SER A 47 -19.43 -6.24 -0.66
N PRO A 48 -19.89 -5.10 -0.10
CA PRO A 48 -19.02 -4.08 0.48
C PRO A 48 -18.15 -4.62 1.64
N GLU A 49 -18.65 -5.58 2.40
CA GLU A 49 -17.97 -6.24 3.52
C GLU A 49 -16.64 -6.90 3.12
N LEU A 50 -16.48 -7.27 1.85
CA LEU A 50 -15.24 -7.86 1.32
C LEU A 50 -14.05 -6.91 1.48
N LEU A 51 -14.27 -5.59 1.49
CA LEU A 51 -13.20 -4.61 1.66
C LEU A 51 -12.45 -4.84 2.97
N LYS A 52 -13.18 -4.95 4.08
CA LYS A 52 -12.60 -5.14 5.42
C LYS A 52 -12.23 -6.60 5.69
N GLN A 53 -13.06 -7.54 5.25
CA GLN A 53 -12.91 -8.96 5.59
C GLN A 53 -11.80 -9.66 4.79
N ARG A 54 -11.54 -9.20 3.55
CA ARG A 54 -10.67 -9.91 2.62
C ARG A 54 -9.68 -8.99 1.90
N LEU A 55 -10.16 -8.00 1.14
CA LEU A 55 -9.32 -7.24 0.22
C LEU A 55 -8.24 -6.45 0.95
N ARG A 56 -8.59 -5.70 2.01
CA ARG A 56 -7.60 -4.95 2.78
C ARG A 56 -6.50 -5.84 3.38
N PRO A 57 -6.81 -6.93 4.12
CA PRO A 57 -5.78 -7.87 4.59
C PRO A 57 -4.91 -8.44 3.47
N GLU A 58 -5.51 -8.80 2.32
CA GLU A 58 -4.78 -9.32 1.17
C GLU A 58 -3.83 -8.27 0.57
N TRP A 59 -4.29 -7.02 0.45
CA TRP A 59 -3.49 -5.91 -0.05
C TRP A 59 -2.35 -5.55 0.90
N GLU A 60 -2.58 -5.50 2.21
CA GLU A 60 -1.54 -5.27 3.23
C GLU A 60 -0.44 -6.35 3.16
N ALA A 61 -0.85 -7.62 3.07
CA ALA A 61 0.08 -8.74 2.97
C ALA A 61 0.85 -8.74 1.65
N PHE A 62 0.19 -8.37 0.53
CA PHE A 62 0.85 -8.22 -0.75
C PHE A 62 1.88 -7.09 -0.71
N VAL A 63 1.46 -5.87 -0.33
CA VAL A 63 2.31 -4.67 -0.34
C VAL A 63 3.55 -4.91 0.50
N SER A 64 3.41 -5.51 1.68
CA SER A 64 4.56 -5.83 2.54
C SER A 64 5.57 -6.76 1.85
N LYS A 65 5.08 -7.82 1.18
CA LYS A 65 5.95 -8.76 0.46
C LYS A 65 6.59 -8.13 -0.76
N ALA A 66 5.80 -7.40 -1.55
CA ALA A 66 6.23 -6.80 -2.80
C ALA A 66 7.22 -5.66 -2.54
N LEU A 67 7.03 -4.87 -1.49
CA LEU A 67 7.96 -3.81 -1.10
C LEU A 67 9.33 -4.36 -0.70
N VAL A 68 9.37 -5.47 0.05
CA VAL A 68 10.64 -6.13 0.37
C VAL A 68 11.32 -6.71 -0.87
N GLN A 69 10.56 -7.23 -1.82
CA GLN A 69 11.11 -7.70 -3.09
C GLN A 69 11.65 -6.54 -3.94
N TYR A 70 10.92 -5.44 -3.98
CA TYR A 70 11.30 -4.22 -4.67
C TYR A 70 12.58 -3.61 -4.06
N ALA A 71 12.67 -3.52 -2.72
CA ALA A 71 13.90 -3.11 -2.04
C ALA A 71 15.08 -4.05 -2.35
N ARG A 72 14.83 -5.36 -2.38
CA ARG A 72 15.86 -6.35 -2.71
C ARG A 72 16.34 -6.26 -4.15
N SER A 73 15.46 -6.02 -5.13
CA SER A 73 15.86 -5.86 -6.53
C SER A 73 16.66 -4.58 -6.77
N HIS A 74 16.62 -3.64 -5.83
CA HIS A 74 17.35 -2.38 -5.83
C HIS A 74 18.41 -2.30 -4.72
N SER A 75 18.98 -3.43 -4.26
CA SER A 75 19.90 -3.49 -3.11
C SER A 75 21.24 -2.76 -3.27
N GLY A 76 21.45 -2.03 -4.36
CA GLY A 76 22.60 -1.14 -4.59
C GLY A 76 22.19 0.34 -4.74
N VAL A 77 20.91 0.65 -4.53
CA VAL A 77 20.35 2.00 -4.52
C VAL A 77 20.13 2.38 -3.06
N SER A 78 20.52 3.60 -2.68
CA SER A 78 20.30 4.07 -1.31
C SER A 78 18.80 4.11 -1.00
N SER A 79 18.48 3.87 0.27
CA SER A 79 17.09 3.89 0.75
C SER A 79 16.38 5.21 0.40
N ASP A 80 17.06 6.35 0.47
CA ASP A 80 16.48 7.67 0.14
C ASP A 80 16.03 7.75 -1.32
N VAL A 81 16.85 7.27 -2.27
CA VAL A 81 16.51 7.28 -3.70
C VAL A 81 15.33 6.34 -3.97
N LEU A 82 15.29 5.20 -3.28
CA LEU A 82 14.18 4.26 -3.36
C LEU A 82 12.88 4.86 -2.80
N PHE A 83 12.97 5.65 -1.74
CA PHE A 83 11.81 6.30 -1.14
C PHE A 83 11.29 7.40 -2.04
N ASP A 84 12.17 8.23 -2.60
CA ASP A 84 11.81 9.27 -3.54
C ASP A 84 11.15 8.67 -4.80
N ASP A 85 11.66 7.55 -5.35
CA ASP A 85 11.02 6.87 -6.48
C ASP A 85 9.59 6.42 -6.15
N LEU A 86 9.39 5.77 -5.00
CA LEU A 86 8.06 5.33 -4.57
C LEU A 86 7.11 6.50 -4.31
N LEU A 87 7.57 7.54 -3.62
CA LEU A 87 6.77 8.74 -3.36
C LEU A 87 6.34 9.41 -4.67
N ASN A 88 7.27 9.56 -5.62
CA ASN A 88 6.97 10.13 -6.93
C ASN A 88 5.97 9.27 -7.70
N LYS A 89 6.12 7.94 -7.71
CA LYS A 89 5.18 7.03 -8.38
C LYS A 89 3.77 7.09 -7.78
N ILE A 90 3.66 7.17 -6.46
CA ILE A 90 2.36 7.34 -5.78
C ILE A 90 1.74 8.68 -6.18
N GLU A 91 2.52 9.76 -6.18
CA GLU A 91 2.03 11.08 -6.58
C GLU A 91 1.58 11.11 -8.05
N GLN A 92 2.31 10.44 -8.94
CA GLN A 92 1.93 10.31 -10.36
C GLN A 92 0.61 9.55 -10.52
N ILE A 93 0.45 8.40 -9.86
CA ILE A 93 -0.81 7.64 -9.93
C ILE A 93 -1.96 8.45 -9.34
N GLN A 94 -1.78 9.07 -8.18
CA GLN A 94 -2.86 9.82 -7.55
C GLN A 94 -3.35 11.00 -8.39
N ASN A 95 -2.45 11.68 -9.09
CA ASN A 95 -2.79 12.87 -9.87
C ASN A 95 -3.18 12.59 -11.32
N ASN A 96 -2.59 11.57 -11.94
CA ASN A 96 -2.60 11.42 -13.40
C ASN A 96 -3.23 10.10 -13.89
N ASP A 97 -3.52 9.15 -13.00
CA ASP A 97 -4.06 7.85 -13.37
C ASP A 97 -5.59 7.82 -13.21
N LEU A 98 -6.29 7.79 -14.35
CA LEU A 98 -7.76 7.79 -14.40
C LEU A 98 -8.35 6.48 -13.89
N GLU A 99 -7.67 5.35 -14.10
CA GLU A 99 -8.15 4.04 -13.66
C GLU A 99 -8.04 3.93 -12.13
N TYR A 100 -6.93 4.40 -11.55
CA TYR A 100 -6.79 4.56 -10.12
C TYR A 100 -7.88 5.45 -9.53
N GLN A 101 -8.17 6.61 -10.13
CA GLN A 101 -9.21 7.52 -9.64
C GLN A 101 -10.60 6.85 -9.64
N ALA A 102 -10.94 6.13 -10.70
CA ALA A 102 -12.20 5.40 -10.81
C ALA A 102 -12.30 4.24 -9.79
N MET A 103 -11.21 3.52 -9.55
CA MET A 103 -11.13 2.48 -8.51
C MET A 103 -11.26 3.08 -7.10
N LEU A 104 -10.57 4.18 -6.85
CA LEU A 104 -10.58 4.88 -5.56
C LEU A 104 -11.98 5.40 -5.22
N GLU A 105 -12.72 5.94 -6.20
CA GLU A 105 -14.09 6.39 -6.02
C GLU A 105 -15.00 5.25 -5.52
N GLN A 106 -14.91 4.07 -6.13
CA GLN A 106 -15.69 2.89 -5.69
C GLN A 106 -15.34 2.46 -4.27
N VAL A 107 -14.05 2.43 -3.94
CA VAL A 107 -13.58 2.09 -2.59
C VAL A 107 -14.07 3.12 -1.57
N ASN A 108 -14.03 4.42 -1.89
CA ASN A 108 -14.50 5.47 -1.01
C ASN A 108 -16.02 5.40 -0.79
N ASN A 109 -16.80 5.11 -1.83
CA ASN A 109 -18.24 4.90 -1.70
C ASN A 109 -18.54 3.75 -0.73
N VAL A 110 -17.80 2.65 -0.82
CA VAL A 110 -17.93 1.50 0.10
C VAL A 110 -17.56 1.89 1.53
N LYS A 111 -16.46 2.63 1.73
CA LYS A 111 -16.07 3.15 3.06
C LYS A 111 -17.18 4.01 3.67
N LEU A 112 -17.79 4.90 2.89
CA LEU A 112 -18.89 5.75 3.37
C LEU A 112 -20.12 4.94 3.77
N LEU A 113 -20.48 3.90 3.00
CA LEU A 113 -21.57 3.01 3.35
C LEU A 113 -21.31 2.27 4.67
N GLN A 114 -20.06 1.85 4.91
CA GLN A 114 -19.65 1.16 6.14
C GLN A 114 -19.52 2.10 7.36
N ALA A 115 -19.13 3.35 7.16
CA ALA A 115 -18.98 4.34 8.23
C ALA A 115 -20.32 4.73 8.90
N ASN A 116 -21.44 4.53 8.20
CA ASN A 116 -22.78 4.76 8.74
C ASN A 116 -23.22 3.68 9.77
N GLU A 117 -22.45 2.61 9.95
CA GLU A 117 -22.62 1.61 11.00
C GLU A 117 -21.69 1.90 12.20
N ILE A 118 -22.13 2.78 13.11
CA ILE A 118 -21.48 3.12 14.41
C ILE A 118 -20.13 3.86 14.29
N VAL A 119 -20.21 5.18 14.51
CA VAL A 119 -19.10 6.14 14.50
C VAL A 119 -18.06 5.82 15.59
N GLN A 120 -16.90 5.31 15.19
CA GLN A 120 -15.65 5.70 15.84
C GLN A 120 -15.09 6.87 15.05
N PRO A 121 -14.61 7.94 15.69
CA PRO A 121 -13.96 9.02 14.97
C PRO A 121 -12.70 8.43 14.32
N ASP A 122 -12.70 8.36 12.99
CA ASP A 122 -11.52 8.07 12.21
C ASP A 122 -10.43 9.02 12.71
N THR A 123 -9.40 8.43 13.32
CA THR A 123 -8.14 9.11 13.59
C THR A 123 -7.78 9.90 12.35
N VAL A 124 -7.54 11.21 12.48
CA VAL A 124 -7.06 12.06 11.38
C VAL A 124 -5.96 11.31 10.66
N GLU A 125 -6.27 10.76 9.49
CA GLU A 125 -5.33 9.93 8.74
C GLU A 125 -4.13 10.83 8.45
N ALA A 126 -2.93 10.40 8.82
CA ALA A 126 -1.73 11.18 8.54
C ALA A 126 -1.65 11.45 7.03
N PRO A 127 -1.12 12.60 6.58
CA PRO A 127 -0.90 12.85 5.16
C PRO A 127 -0.21 11.65 4.49
N TRP A 128 -0.66 11.24 3.31
CA TRP A 128 -0.22 9.98 2.68
C TRP A 128 1.31 9.83 2.62
N ARG A 129 2.05 10.92 2.35
CA ARG A 129 3.52 10.93 2.34
C ARG A 129 4.11 10.48 3.67
N GLN A 130 3.53 10.92 4.80
CA GLN A 130 3.98 10.52 6.13
C GLN A 130 3.67 9.04 6.40
N GLN A 131 2.54 8.53 5.89
CA GLN A 131 2.22 7.11 5.99
C GLN A 131 3.24 6.25 5.23
N VAL A 132 3.58 6.64 4.00
CA VAL A 132 4.57 5.95 3.16
C VAL A 132 5.97 6.02 3.78
N MET A 133 6.38 7.19 4.29
CA MET A 133 7.65 7.30 5.01
C MET A 133 7.70 6.37 6.23
N ALA A 134 6.63 6.33 7.04
CA ALA A 134 6.55 5.46 8.21
C ALA A 134 6.58 3.96 7.83
N LEU A 135 5.93 3.59 6.72
CA LEU A 135 5.99 2.24 6.15
C LEU A 135 7.43 1.84 5.83
N LEU A 136 8.20 2.77 5.27
CA LEU A 136 9.52 2.52 4.72
C LEU A 136 10.65 2.56 5.75
N LEU A 137 10.44 3.13 6.95
CA LEU A 137 11.46 3.21 8.01
C LEU A 137 12.20 1.88 8.27
N PRO A 138 11.53 0.71 8.40
CA PRO A 138 12.21 -0.56 8.61
C PRO A 138 13.15 -0.94 7.45
N VAL A 139 12.86 -0.51 6.22
CA VAL A 139 13.69 -0.78 5.04
C VAL A 139 15.06 -0.08 5.16
N THR A 140 15.12 1.12 5.73
CA THR A 140 16.40 1.85 5.94
C THR A 140 17.40 1.11 6.82
N THR A 141 16.94 0.19 7.67
CA THR A 141 17.82 -0.59 8.54
C THR A 141 18.60 -1.67 7.78
N LEU A 142 18.17 -2.01 6.56
CA LEU A 142 18.90 -2.93 5.68
C LEU A 142 20.19 -2.29 5.16
N ASP A 143 20.16 -1.02 4.78
CA ASP A 143 21.33 -0.28 4.27
C ASP A 143 22.47 -0.27 5.30
N LYS A 144 22.12 0.00 6.56
CA LYS A 144 23.08 0.07 7.68
C LYS A 144 23.67 -1.26 8.09
N SER A 145 23.08 -2.38 7.67
CA SER A 145 23.55 -3.73 8.04
C SER A 145 24.58 -4.28 7.06
N VAL A 146 24.79 -3.64 5.91
CA VAL A 146 25.77 -4.05 4.88
C VAL A 146 27.12 -3.34 5.05
N GLU A 147 27.18 -2.25 5.82
CA GLU A 147 28.40 -1.50 6.13
C GLU A 147 29.15 -2.00 7.39
N GLY A 148 28.75 -3.14 7.97
CA GLY A 148 29.30 -3.71 9.21
C GLY A 148 30.18 -4.93 9.01
#